data_AF-A0A1J5CI49-F1
#
_entry.id   AF-A0A1J5CI49-F1
#
_cell.length_a   1.000
_cell.length_b   1.000
_cell.length_c   1.000
_cell.angle_alpha   90.00
_cell.angle_beta   90.00
_cell.angle_gamma   90.00
#
_symmetry.space_group_name_H-M   'P 1'
#
loop_
_entity.id
_entity.type
_entity.pdbx_description
1 polymer ?
#
loop_
_entity_poly.entity_id
_entity_poly.type
_entity_poly.pdbx_seq_one_letter_code
_entity_poly.pdbx_strand_id
1 'polypeptide(L)'
;MGYPMEPNQALLSRLMGDVEKHFGAYLKEILEASADYGSFGLPLLDALHDELPRTVCDNCGGCCNSVSIFSIEYHRIIRDLMTRLPPVSLRDLIHRALRFDRRLAEVGSENRLRCAFREEEAKVCLIHSVRPFACRFFGLQKAVDLTPETADPGTGGARECMHVMELTPSRPLTLDRQEDLTSKVMDISESFSLVKEKIPVAFFPFEFWLFRFALGPGKAMEIYRDALVPASTPLTKFWQEFCA
;
A
#
# COMPACT_ATOMS: atom_id res chain seq x y z
N MET A 1 13.71 -19.95 -13.27
CA MET A 1 14.09 -18.93 -14.26
C MET A 1 14.28 -17.62 -13.52
N GLY A 2 15.42 -16.93 -13.69
CA GLY A 2 15.66 -15.67 -12.99
C GLY A 2 14.66 -14.61 -13.45
N TYR A 3 13.95 -14.00 -12.50
CA TYR A 3 13.03 -12.90 -12.76
C TYR A 3 13.83 -11.63 -13.10
N PRO A 4 13.45 -10.86 -14.13
CA PRO A 4 14.16 -9.63 -14.47
C PRO A 4 14.10 -8.64 -13.31
N MET A 5 15.27 -8.19 -12.86
CA MET A 5 15.43 -7.28 -11.71
C MET A 5 15.22 -5.81 -12.09
N GLU A 6 15.07 -5.49 -13.38
CA GLU A 6 14.86 -4.12 -13.87
C GLU A 6 13.44 -3.93 -14.42
N PRO A 7 12.79 -2.78 -14.17
CA PRO A 7 11.50 -2.46 -14.75
C PRO A 7 11.53 -2.53 -16.28
N ASN A 8 10.48 -3.08 -16.88
CA ASN A 8 10.33 -3.05 -18.33
C ASN A 8 10.15 -1.60 -18.81
N GLN A 9 11.26 -0.97 -19.23
CA GLN A 9 11.29 0.44 -19.61
C GLN A 9 10.37 0.79 -20.77
N ALA A 10 10.18 -0.13 -21.72
CA ALA A 10 9.25 0.07 -22.84
C ALA A 10 7.80 0.08 -22.36
N LEU A 11 7.43 -0.85 -21.47
CA LEU A 11 6.11 -0.87 -20.84
C LEU A 11 5.90 0.39 -19.99
N LEU A 12 6.87 0.75 -19.16
CA LEU A 12 6.79 1.91 -18.27
C LEU A 12 6.61 3.20 -19.08
N SER A 13 7.44 3.44 -20.10
CA SER A 13 7.34 4.62 -20.95
C SER A 13 5.98 4.70 -21.65
N ARG A 14 5.50 3.59 -22.22
CA ARG A 14 4.17 3.51 -22.84
C ARG A 14 3.06 3.80 -21.83
N LEU A 15 3.13 3.19 -20.64
CA LEU A 15 2.15 3.39 -19.58
C LEU A 15 2.11 4.85 -19.11
N MET A 16 3.26 5.50 -18.93
CA MET A 16 3.31 6.88 -18.48
C MET A 16 2.80 7.85 -19.55
N GLY A 17 3.10 7.62 -20.83
CA GLY A 17 2.52 8.39 -21.93
C GLY A 17 1.01 8.22 -22.03
N ASP A 18 0.53 7.01 -21.78
CA ASP A 18 -0.87 6.66 -21.77
C ASP A 18 -1.62 7.28 -20.56
N VAL A 19 -1.03 7.25 -19.36
CA VAL A 19 -1.54 7.97 -18.18
C VAL A 19 -1.69 9.45 -18.48
N GLU A 20 -0.66 10.13 -19.01
CA GLU A 20 -0.75 11.56 -19.32
C GLU A 20 -1.85 11.89 -20.34
N LYS A 21 -1.99 11.05 -21.38
CA LYS A 21 -2.97 11.27 -22.44
C LYS A 21 -4.41 10.97 -21.99
N HIS A 22 -4.59 9.98 -21.12
CA HIS A 22 -5.91 9.43 -20.77
C HIS A 22 -6.28 9.63 -19.29
N PHE A 23 -5.54 10.48 -18.55
CA PHE A 23 -5.70 10.66 -17.11
C PHE A 23 -7.14 11.00 -16.69
N GLY A 24 -7.85 11.84 -17.47
CA GLY A 24 -9.24 12.19 -17.17
C GLY A 24 -10.18 10.98 -17.12
N ALA A 25 -9.99 10.02 -18.03
CA ALA A 25 -10.76 8.78 -18.05
C ALA A 25 -10.38 7.89 -16.87
N TYR A 26 -9.08 7.72 -16.60
CA TYR A 26 -8.62 6.90 -15.47
C TYR A 26 -9.11 7.42 -14.14
N LEU A 27 -9.04 8.73 -13.93
CA LEU A 27 -9.56 9.37 -12.73
C LEU A 27 -11.05 9.09 -12.55
N LYS A 28 -11.83 9.19 -13.63
CA LYS A 28 -13.27 8.91 -13.58
C LYS A 28 -13.53 7.47 -13.14
N GLU A 29 -12.95 6.48 -13.81
CA GLU A 29 -13.13 5.06 -13.47
C GLU A 29 -12.68 4.72 -12.03
N ILE A 30 -11.55 5.28 -11.59
CA ILE A 30 -10.99 5.11 -10.24
C ILE A 30 -11.98 5.60 -9.16
N LEU A 31 -12.58 6.77 -9.37
CA LEU A 31 -13.50 7.39 -8.41
C LEU A 31 -14.89 6.72 -8.46
N GLU A 32 -15.40 6.42 -9.64
CA GLU A 32 -16.69 5.73 -9.83
C GLU A 32 -16.65 4.31 -9.25
N ALA A 33 -15.56 3.55 -9.45
CA ALA A 33 -15.41 2.23 -8.86
C ALA A 33 -15.57 2.25 -7.33
N SER A 34 -15.07 3.29 -6.67
CA SER A 34 -15.25 3.43 -5.23
C SER A 34 -16.65 3.88 -4.82
N ALA A 35 -17.36 4.63 -5.65
CA ALA A 35 -18.77 4.94 -5.42
C ALA A 35 -19.64 3.68 -5.58
N ASP A 36 -19.43 2.94 -6.67
CA ASP A 36 -20.22 1.77 -7.07
C ASP A 36 -20.02 0.57 -6.15
N TYR A 37 -18.85 0.42 -5.52
CA TYR A 37 -18.58 -0.65 -4.55
C TYR A 37 -19.59 -0.67 -3.38
N GLY A 38 -20.23 0.45 -3.05
CA GLY A 38 -21.20 0.52 -1.95
C GLY A 38 -20.56 0.32 -0.56
N SER A 39 -21.35 0.14 0.49
CA SER A 39 -20.83 0.05 1.87
C SER A 39 -20.41 -1.37 2.30
N PHE A 40 -20.34 -2.32 1.37
CA PHE A 40 -20.04 -3.72 1.72
C PHE A 40 -18.67 -3.82 2.39
N GLY A 41 -18.59 -4.58 3.49
CA GLY A 41 -17.36 -4.84 4.26
C GLY A 41 -16.73 -3.64 4.98
N LEU A 42 -17.02 -2.38 4.59
CA LEU A 42 -16.39 -1.20 5.22
C LEU A 42 -16.67 -1.09 6.72
N PRO A 43 -17.90 -1.33 7.23
CA PRO A 43 -18.14 -1.35 8.68
C PRO A 43 -17.32 -2.42 9.41
N LEU A 44 -17.09 -3.57 8.77
CA LEU A 44 -16.23 -4.63 9.33
C LEU A 44 -14.78 -4.17 9.34
N LEU A 45 -14.27 -3.59 8.24
CA LEU A 45 -12.93 -3.02 8.19
C LEU A 45 -12.72 -1.94 9.27
N ASP A 46 -13.70 -1.04 9.47
CA ASP A 46 -13.64 -0.04 10.53
C ASP A 46 -13.59 -0.68 11.93
N ALA A 47 -14.43 -1.68 12.19
CA ALA A 47 -14.40 -2.41 13.45
C ALA A 47 -13.04 -3.09 13.70
N LEU A 48 -12.47 -3.75 12.69
CA LEU A 48 -11.16 -4.40 12.80
C LEU A 48 -10.03 -3.39 13.01
N HIS A 49 -10.11 -2.21 12.38
CA HIS A 49 -9.18 -1.12 12.64
C HIS A 49 -9.29 -0.55 14.05
N ASP A 50 -10.50 -0.49 14.61
CA ASP A 50 -10.76 0.01 15.96
C ASP A 50 -10.29 -0.96 17.06
N GLU A 51 -10.05 -2.23 16.73
CA GLU A 51 -9.39 -3.18 17.64
C GLU A 51 -7.90 -2.86 17.87
N LEU A 52 -7.28 -2.08 16.98
CA LEU A 52 -5.88 -1.71 17.08
C LEU A 52 -5.65 -0.57 18.07
N PRO A 53 -4.48 -0.55 18.74
CA PRO A 53 -4.09 0.55 19.61
C PRO A 53 -4.14 1.90 18.88
N ARG A 54 -4.73 2.91 19.53
CA ARG A 54 -4.66 4.28 19.02
C ARG A 54 -3.23 4.79 19.20
N THR A 55 -2.66 5.33 18.12
CA THR A 55 -1.29 5.84 18.10
C THR A 55 -1.22 7.30 17.71
N VAL A 56 -0.18 7.98 18.19
CA VAL A 56 0.32 9.24 17.63
C VAL A 56 1.65 8.99 16.93
N CYS A 57 1.91 9.79 15.90
CA CYS A 57 3.13 9.79 15.10
C CYS A 57 3.53 11.25 14.86
N ASP A 58 4.82 11.56 14.96
CA ASP A 58 5.36 12.91 14.70
C ASP A 58 5.58 13.21 13.20
N ASN A 59 5.13 12.30 12.33
CA ASN A 59 5.27 12.36 10.88
C ASN A 59 6.71 12.29 10.36
N CYS A 60 7.61 11.58 11.06
CA CYS A 60 9.00 11.36 10.63
C CYS A 60 9.17 10.85 9.18
N GLY A 61 8.18 10.11 8.66
CA GLY A 61 8.18 9.59 7.28
C GLY A 61 8.83 8.22 7.12
N GLY A 62 9.24 7.57 8.21
CA GLY A 62 9.84 6.23 8.16
C GLY A 62 8.94 5.17 7.49
N CYS A 63 7.61 5.29 7.65
CA CYS A 63 6.64 4.40 7.02
C CYS A 63 6.28 4.78 5.57
N CYS A 64 6.79 5.89 5.03
CA CYS A 64 6.34 6.47 3.75
C CYS A 64 6.99 5.81 2.51
N ASN A 65 6.89 4.48 2.42
CA ASN A 65 7.21 3.71 1.22
C ASN A 65 5.92 3.27 0.50
N SER A 66 6.01 2.60 -0.65
CA SER A 66 4.84 1.99 -1.29
C SER A 66 4.25 0.96 -0.33
N VAL A 67 2.96 1.12 -0.10
CA VAL A 67 2.22 0.36 0.89
C VAL A 67 1.32 -0.58 0.12
N SER A 68 1.53 -1.88 0.34
CA SER A 68 0.55 -2.88 -0.05
C SER A 68 -0.67 -2.76 0.85
N ILE A 69 -1.85 -2.85 0.25
CA ILE A 69 -3.14 -2.69 0.90
C ILE A 69 -4.12 -3.71 0.32
N PHE A 70 -5.20 -3.95 1.04
CA PHE A 70 -6.35 -4.70 0.54
C PHE A 70 -7.25 -3.84 -0.33
N SER A 71 -8.00 -4.46 -1.26
CA SER A 71 -9.00 -3.75 -2.09
C SER A 71 -10.02 -2.97 -1.26
N ILE A 72 -10.44 -3.52 -0.13
CA ILE A 72 -11.39 -2.83 0.73
C ILE A 72 -10.79 -1.58 1.40
N GLU A 73 -9.49 -1.60 1.70
CA GLU A 73 -8.77 -0.44 2.20
C GLU A 73 -8.60 0.63 1.13
N TYR A 74 -8.42 0.22 -0.14
CA TYR A 74 -8.45 1.15 -1.27
C TYR A 74 -9.77 1.93 -1.29
N HIS A 75 -10.91 1.26 -1.19
CA HIS A 75 -12.21 1.92 -1.22
C HIS A 75 -12.39 2.90 -0.05
N ARG A 76 -11.99 2.47 1.15
CA ARG A 76 -12.00 3.32 2.35
C ARG A 76 -11.14 4.57 2.16
N ILE A 77 -9.92 4.42 1.66
CA ILE A 77 -8.98 5.52 1.41
C ILE A 77 -9.57 6.50 0.37
N ILE A 78 -10.03 6.00 -0.78
CA ILE A 78 -10.56 6.86 -1.85
C ILE A 78 -11.78 7.65 -1.37
N ARG A 79 -12.70 7.04 -0.61
CA ARG A 79 -13.90 7.73 -0.08
C ARG A 79 -13.55 8.83 0.91
N ASP A 80 -12.63 8.55 1.82
CA ASP A 80 -12.15 9.55 2.78
C ASP A 80 -11.47 10.73 2.06
N LEU A 81 -10.64 10.44 1.04
CA LEU A 81 -10.00 11.48 0.22
C LEU A 81 -11.02 12.29 -0.58
N MET A 82 -12.02 11.66 -1.19
CA MET A 82 -13.11 12.34 -1.91
C MET A 82 -13.94 13.25 -1.00
N THR A 83 -14.10 12.87 0.27
CA THR A 83 -14.89 13.63 1.24
C THR A 83 -14.14 14.84 1.77
N ARG A 84 -12.82 14.73 1.95
CA ARG A 84 -12.02 15.76 2.65
C ARG A 84 -11.16 16.63 1.74
N LEU A 85 -10.73 16.13 0.58
CA LEU A 85 -9.84 16.87 -0.30
C LEU A 85 -10.61 17.69 -1.34
N PRO A 86 -10.16 18.91 -1.66
CA PRO A 86 -10.64 19.62 -2.84
C PRO A 86 -10.41 18.79 -4.12
N PRO A 87 -11.28 18.89 -5.13
CA PRO A 87 -11.16 18.11 -6.38
C PRO A 87 -9.80 18.25 -7.07
N VAL A 88 -9.19 19.43 -7.06
CA VAL A 88 -7.83 19.67 -7.60
C VAL A 88 -6.79 18.86 -6.83
N SER A 89 -6.81 18.90 -5.50
CA SER A 89 -5.85 18.17 -4.67
C SER A 89 -6.00 16.66 -4.80
N LEU A 90 -7.24 16.16 -4.88
CA LEU A 90 -7.51 14.75 -5.15
C LEU A 90 -6.98 14.34 -6.54
N ARG A 91 -7.26 15.15 -7.55
CA ARG A 91 -6.75 14.94 -8.92
C ARG A 91 -5.23 14.85 -8.93
N ASP A 92 -4.54 15.78 -8.27
CA ASP A 92 -3.08 15.80 -8.22
C ASP A 92 -2.50 14.58 -7.48
N LEU A 93 -3.15 14.14 -6.39
CA LEU A 93 -2.77 12.94 -5.65
C LEU A 93 -2.90 11.69 -6.52
N ILE A 94 -4.03 11.49 -7.19
CA ILE A 94 -4.25 10.32 -8.05
C ILE A 94 -3.30 10.34 -9.24
N HIS A 95 -3.05 11.52 -9.83
CA HIS A 95 -2.06 11.66 -10.90
C HIS A 95 -0.66 11.25 -10.43
N ARG A 96 -0.23 11.75 -9.26
CA ARG A 96 1.05 11.40 -8.64
C ARG A 96 1.16 9.91 -8.32
N ALA A 97 0.07 9.29 -7.90
CA ALA A 97 0.02 7.86 -7.63
C ALA A 97 0.16 7.03 -8.93
N LEU A 98 -0.54 7.39 -10.01
CA LEU A 98 -0.41 6.76 -11.32
C LEU A 98 0.98 6.98 -11.95
N ARG A 99 1.59 8.13 -11.69
CA ARG A 99 2.98 8.48 -12.07
C ARG A 99 4.00 7.93 -11.07
N PHE A 100 3.96 6.62 -10.84
CA PHE A 100 4.87 5.96 -9.89
C PHE A 100 6.35 6.03 -10.32
N ASP A 101 6.61 6.22 -11.62
CA ASP A 101 7.94 6.49 -12.17
C ASP A 101 8.62 7.71 -11.52
N ARG A 102 7.84 8.74 -11.20
CA ARG A 102 8.32 9.96 -10.52
C ARG A 102 8.59 9.77 -9.04
N ARG A 103 8.26 8.60 -8.49
CA ARG A 103 8.38 8.27 -7.06
C ARG A 103 9.41 7.18 -6.80
N LEU A 104 10.14 6.74 -7.83
CA LEU A 104 11.27 5.83 -7.67
C LEU A 104 12.39 6.55 -6.92
N ALA A 105 12.98 5.85 -5.96
CA ALA A 105 14.08 6.35 -5.14
C ALA A 105 15.03 5.21 -4.77
N GLU A 106 16.29 5.55 -4.60
CA GLU A 106 17.31 4.66 -4.07
C GLU A 106 17.59 5.05 -2.62
N VAL A 107 17.56 4.06 -1.72
CA VAL A 107 17.91 4.23 -0.31
C VAL A 107 18.93 3.16 0.06
N GLY A 108 20.19 3.56 0.20
CA GLY A 108 21.30 2.62 0.36
C GLY A 108 21.45 1.76 -0.90
N SER A 109 21.26 0.45 -0.76
CA SER A 109 21.28 -0.52 -1.87
C SER A 109 19.89 -1.01 -2.29
N GLU A 110 18.81 -0.39 -1.80
CA GLU A 110 17.45 -0.80 -2.11
C GLU A 110 16.75 0.20 -3.03
N ASN A 111 16.07 -0.33 -4.05
CA ASN A 111 15.09 0.42 -4.83
C ASN A 111 13.79 0.51 -4.05
N ARG A 112 13.29 1.72 -3.87
CA ARG A 112 12.06 2.00 -3.13
C ARG A 112 11.13 2.86 -3.97
N LEU A 113 9.85 2.56 -3.88
CA LEU A 113 8.80 3.43 -4.39
C LEU A 113 8.32 4.31 -3.23
N ARG A 114 8.45 5.63 -3.32
CA ARG A 114 8.01 6.57 -2.28
C ARG A 114 6.49 6.58 -2.18
N CYS A 115 5.94 6.71 -0.97
CA CYS A 115 4.50 6.72 -0.76
C CYS A 115 3.81 7.90 -1.47
N ALA A 116 2.76 7.64 -2.25
CA ALA A 116 1.98 8.69 -2.91
C ALA A 116 1.22 9.62 -1.94
N PHE A 117 0.99 9.15 -0.70
CA PHE A 117 0.23 9.88 0.32
C PHE A 117 1.10 10.79 1.20
N ARG A 118 2.43 10.80 1.01
CA ARG A 118 3.29 11.76 1.68
C ARG A 118 3.16 13.11 0.97
N GLU A 119 2.65 14.09 1.69
CA GLU A 119 2.73 15.48 1.27
C GLU A 119 4.14 15.99 1.64
N GLU A 120 4.86 16.54 0.66
CA GLU A 120 6.30 16.82 0.79
C GLU A 120 6.56 18.15 1.53
N GLU A 121 5.70 19.15 1.31
CA GLU A 121 5.89 20.49 1.86
C GLU A 121 5.57 20.53 3.36
N ALA A 122 4.37 20.07 3.73
CA ALA A 122 3.89 19.97 5.10
C ALA A 122 4.42 18.72 5.83
N LYS A 123 5.05 17.78 5.11
CA LYS A 123 5.60 16.53 5.66
C LYS A 123 4.56 15.66 6.38
N VAL A 124 3.29 15.72 5.94
CA VAL A 124 2.18 15.00 6.56
C VAL A 124 1.73 13.80 5.71
N CYS A 125 1.12 12.81 6.36
CA CYS A 125 0.46 11.70 5.66
C CYS A 125 -1.01 12.06 5.38
N LEU A 126 -1.38 12.16 4.10
CA LEU A 126 -2.73 12.57 3.67
C LEU A 126 -3.83 11.58 4.04
N ILE A 127 -3.46 10.32 4.29
CA ILE A 127 -4.37 9.25 4.71
C ILE A 127 -4.19 8.85 6.18
N HIS A 128 -3.57 9.70 7.02
CA HIS A 128 -3.22 9.33 8.40
C HIS A 128 -4.42 8.75 9.20
N SER A 129 -5.60 9.34 9.05
CA SER A 129 -6.85 8.92 9.72
C SER A 129 -7.36 7.55 9.25
N VAL A 130 -7.17 7.24 7.97
CA VAL A 130 -7.66 6.02 7.31
C VAL A 130 -6.54 5.09 6.86
N ARG A 131 -5.38 5.16 7.54
CA ARG A 131 -4.22 4.32 7.23
C ARG A 131 -4.63 2.85 7.12
N PRO A 132 -4.10 2.11 6.13
CA PRO A 132 -4.30 0.67 6.02
C PRO A 132 -3.57 -0.07 7.14
N PHE A 133 -3.88 -1.34 7.32
CA PHE A 133 -3.25 -2.24 8.27
C PHE A 133 -1.73 -2.25 8.18
N ALA A 134 -1.18 -2.35 6.98
CA ALA A 134 0.26 -2.26 6.74
C ALA A 134 0.91 -1.05 7.44
N CYS A 135 0.25 0.11 7.34
CA CYS A 135 0.71 1.35 7.98
C CYS A 135 0.39 1.45 9.47
N ARG A 136 -0.61 0.72 9.96
CA ARG A 136 -1.01 0.71 11.38
C ARG A 136 -0.16 -0.25 12.19
N PHE A 137 0.17 -1.41 11.62
CA PHE A 137 1.08 -2.39 12.23
C PHE A 137 2.48 -1.81 12.36
N PHE A 138 2.89 -0.97 11.41
CA PHE A 138 4.17 -0.30 11.44
C PHE A 138 4.38 0.51 12.73
N GLY A 139 5.39 0.13 13.51
CA GLY A 139 5.70 0.74 14.81
C GLY A 139 4.85 0.27 15.99
N LEU A 140 3.91 -0.67 15.78
CA LEU A 140 3.22 -1.40 16.86
C LEU A 140 3.91 -2.73 17.19
N GLN A 141 4.59 -3.34 16.23
CA GLN A 141 5.39 -4.54 16.47
C GLN A 141 6.63 -4.21 17.30
N LYS A 142 6.95 -5.06 18.29
CA LYS A 142 8.16 -4.97 19.12
C LYS A 142 9.23 -5.89 18.55
N ALA A 143 10.50 -5.49 18.61
CA ALA A 143 11.60 -6.26 18.02
C ALA A 143 11.79 -7.69 18.55
N VAL A 144 11.22 -8.04 19.71
CA VAL A 144 11.23 -9.44 20.21
C VAL A 144 10.33 -10.38 19.40
N ASP A 145 9.39 -9.83 18.63
CA ASP A 145 8.49 -10.57 17.73
C ASP A 145 8.94 -10.45 16.25
N LEU A 146 10.06 -9.77 15.98
CA LEU A 146 10.63 -9.62 14.64
C LEU A 146 11.67 -10.72 14.36
N THR A 147 11.74 -11.16 13.11
CA THR A 147 12.85 -12.02 12.65
C THR A 147 14.15 -11.20 12.62
N PRO A 148 15.35 -11.83 12.70
CA PRO A 148 16.63 -11.13 12.62
C PRO A 148 16.80 -10.24 11.38
N GLU A 149 16.01 -10.49 10.33
CA GLU A 149 16.03 -9.79 9.04
C GLU A 149 15.21 -8.49 9.04
N THR A 150 14.25 -8.37 9.97
CA THR A 150 13.35 -7.20 10.12
C THR A 150 13.63 -6.39 11.38
N ALA A 151 14.36 -6.96 12.34
CA ALA A 151 14.84 -6.26 13.52
C ALA A 151 15.97 -5.28 13.14
N ASP A 152 15.78 -3.99 13.43
CA ASP A 152 16.91 -3.03 13.43
C ASP A 152 17.89 -3.46 14.53
N PRO A 153 19.15 -3.84 14.20
CA PRO A 153 20.13 -4.37 15.14
C PRO A 153 20.46 -3.43 16.31
N GLY A 154 20.13 -2.14 16.21
CA GLY A 154 20.35 -1.15 17.26
C GLY A 154 19.25 -1.06 18.33
N THR A 155 18.14 -1.79 18.18
CA THR A 155 16.91 -1.47 18.94
C THR A 155 16.71 -2.23 20.24
N GLY A 156 17.41 -3.33 20.52
CA GLY A 156 17.39 -4.00 21.83
C GLY A 156 15.98 -4.30 22.40
N GLY A 157 14.99 -4.59 21.54
CA GLY A 157 13.58 -4.74 21.93
C GLY A 157 12.68 -3.53 21.64
N ALA A 158 13.18 -2.48 20.98
CA ALA A 158 12.38 -1.31 20.59
C ALA A 158 11.51 -1.58 19.35
N ARG A 159 10.61 -0.64 19.07
CA ARG A 159 9.62 -0.69 17.98
C ARG A 159 10.30 -0.50 16.62
N GLU A 160 9.65 -0.94 15.55
CA GLU A 160 10.07 -0.62 14.16
C GLU A 160 10.18 0.90 13.90
N CYS A 161 9.42 1.70 14.63
CA CYS A 161 9.50 3.15 14.57
C CYS A 161 9.42 3.74 15.98
N MET A 162 10.50 4.39 16.41
CA MET A 162 10.57 5.05 17.72
C MET A 162 9.63 6.27 17.85
N HIS A 163 9.14 6.78 16.72
CA HIS A 163 8.27 7.95 16.65
C HIS A 163 6.78 7.61 16.79
N VAL A 164 6.42 6.32 16.77
CA VAL A 164 5.05 5.86 16.98
C VAL A 164 4.82 5.57 18.46
N MET A 165 3.92 6.30 19.10
CA MET A 165 3.57 6.13 20.50
C MET A 165 2.10 5.74 20.65
N GLU A 166 1.81 4.76 21.50
CA GLU A 166 0.43 4.42 21.86
C GLU A 166 -0.17 5.47 22.79
N LEU A 167 -1.40 5.90 22.54
CA LEU A 167 -2.13 6.85 23.39
C LEU A 167 -2.64 6.20 24.69
N THR A 168 -2.87 4.89 24.66
CA THR A 168 -3.39 4.11 25.78
C THR A 168 -2.59 2.84 25.91
N PRO A 169 -2.23 2.39 27.13
CA PRO A 169 -1.64 1.08 27.34
C PRO A 169 -2.55 0.03 26.73
N SER A 170 -2.08 -0.63 25.68
CA SER A 170 -2.86 -1.59 24.91
C SER A 170 -2.20 -2.95 24.94
N ARG A 171 -2.97 -4.00 24.64
CA ARG A 171 -2.40 -5.32 24.44
C ARG A 171 -1.44 -5.22 23.23
N PRO A 172 -0.17 -5.66 23.37
CA PRO A 172 0.77 -5.68 22.25
C PRO A 172 0.17 -6.39 21.03
N LEU A 173 0.49 -5.90 19.83
CA LEU A 173 0.15 -6.59 18.59
C LEU A 173 1.11 -7.76 18.42
N THR A 174 0.63 -8.98 18.65
CA THR A 174 1.38 -10.22 18.40
C THR A 174 1.24 -10.63 16.93
N LEU A 175 2.13 -11.49 16.44
CA LEU A 175 2.05 -12.05 15.07
C LEU A 175 0.72 -12.78 14.83
N ASP A 176 0.32 -13.69 15.73
CA ASP A 176 -0.97 -14.39 15.63
C ASP A 176 -2.17 -13.44 15.50
N ARG A 177 -2.12 -12.31 16.21
CA ARG A 177 -3.20 -11.30 16.16
C ARG A 177 -3.18 -10.54 14.83
N GLN A 178 -2.00 -10.24 14.32
CA GLN A 178 -1.86 -9.64 13.00
C GLN A 178 -2.37 -10.60 11.91
N GLU A 179 -2.03 -11.88 11.98
CA GLU A 179 -2.50 -12.90 11.05
C GLU A 179 -4.03 -13.04 11.08
N ASP A 180 -4.62 -13.11 12.27
CA ASP A 180 -6.08 -13.16 12.45
C ASP A 180 -6.79 -11.93 11.83
N LEU A 181 -6.31 -10.71 12.12
CA LEU A 181 -6.87 -9.48 11.55
C LEU A 181 -6.72 -9.44 10.02
N THR A 182 -5.57 -9.86 9.51
CA THR A 182 -5.26 -9.90 8.08
C THR A 182 -6.14 -10.91 7.36
N SER A 183 -6.37 -12.09 7.94
CA SER A 183 -7.27 -13.12 7.40
C SER A 183 -8.71 -12.63 7.30
N LYS A 184 -9.22 -11.96 8.33
CA LYS A 184 -10.59 -11.41 8.34
C LYS A 184 -10.80 -10.35 7.25
N VAL A 185 -9.79 -9.52 6.97
CA VAL A 185 -9.87 -8.55 5.86
C VAL A 185 -9.70 -9.22 4.50
N MET A 186 -8.89 -10.26 4.41
CA MET A 186 -8.74 -11.04 3.18
C MET A 186 -10.07 -11.66 2.73
N ASP A 187 -10.89 -12.17 3.65
CA ASP A 187 -12.20 -12.78 3.35
C ASP A 187 -13.21 -11.84 2.69
N ILE A 188 -13.03 -10.52 2.87
CA ILE A 188 -13.90 -9.48 2.30
C ILE A 188 -13.22 -8.66 1.20
N SER A 189 -12.05 -9.09 0.74
CA SER A 189 -11.24 -8.39 -0.26
C SER A 189 -11.16 -9.14 -1.58
N GLU A 190 -11.11 -8.42 -2.70
CA GLU A 190 -10.67 -8.96 -3.98
C GLU A 190 -9.28 -9.60 -3.84
N SER A 191 -9.09 -10.77 -4.45
CA SER A 191 -7.83 -11.50 -4.51
C SER A 191 -7.55 -12.01 -5.92
N PHE A 192 -6.27 -12.18 -6.25
CA PHE A 192 -5.79 -12.60 -7.57
C PHE A 192 -4.77 -13.71 -7.46
N SER A 193 -4.92 -14.74 -8.28
CA SER A 193 -3.90 -15.79 -8.43
C SER A 193 -2.74 -15.28 -9.28
N LEU A 194 -1.57 -15.17 -8.67
CA LEU A 194 -0.34 -14.73 -9.35
C LEU A 194 0.29 -15.83 -10.19
N VAL A 195 0.14 -17.08 -9.73
CA VAL A 195 0.54 -18.30 -10.42
C VAL A 195 -0.61 -19.28 -10.35
N LYS A 196 -0.80 -20.04 -11.44
CA LYS A 196 -1.80 -21.12 -11.48
C LYS A 196 -1.53 -22.10 -10.33
N GLU A 197 -2.59 -22.50 -9.63
CA GLU A 197 -2.54 -23.46 -8.50
C GLU A 197 -1.89 -22.94 -7.18
N LYS A 198 -1.47 -21.67 -7.10
CA LYS A 198 -1.06 -21.03 -5.84
C LYS A 198 -2.23 -20.28 -5.17
N ILE A 199 -2.09 -20.04 -3.85
CA ILE A 199 -3.04 -19.28 -3.04
C ILE A 199 -3.19 -17.86 -3.62
N PRO A 200 -4.44 -17.35 -3.81
CA PRO A 200 -4.66 -15.98 -4.24
C PRO A 200 -4.06 -14.96 -3.29
N VAL A 201 -3.45 -13.91 -3.83
CA VAL A 201 -2.95 -12.76 -3.07
C VAL A 201 -4.03 -11.69 -3.07
N ALA A 202 -4.31 -11.08 -1.92
CA ALA A 202 -5.28 -9.99 -1.78
C ALA A 202 -4.63 -8.64 -1.41
N PHE A 203 -3.31 -8.62 -1.28
CA PHE A 203 -2.54 -7.54 -0.70
C PHE A 203 -1.53 -6.99 -1.71
N PHE A 204 -1.85 -5.84 -2.30
CA PHE A 204 -1.11 -5.25 -3.41
C PHE A 204 -0.82 -3.77 -3.18
N PRO A 205 0.24 -3.20 -3.79
CA PRO A 205 0.51 -1.76 -3.74
C PRO A 205 -0.73 -0.94 -4.10
N PHE A 206 -0.91 0.23 -3.48
CA PHE A 206 -2.00 1.14 -3.83
C PHE A 206 -2.12 1.41 -5.33
N GLU A 207 -0.98 1.50 -6.02
CA GLU A 207 -0.89 1.69 -7.47
C GLU A 207 -1.54 0.56 -8.26
N PHE A 208 -1.43 -0.69 -7.80
CA PHE A 208 -2.09 -1.83 -8.44
C PHE A 208 -3.61 -1.63 -8.45
N TRP A 209 -4.19 -1.20 -7.33
CA TRP A 209 -5.63 -0.97 -7.24
C TRP A 209 -6.10 0.15 -8.15
N LEU A 210 -5.33 1.25 -8.27
CA LEU A 210 -5.63 2.31 -9.23
C LEU A 210 -5.66 1.77 -10.67
N PHE A 211 -4.66 0.98 -11.08
CA PHE A 211 -4.66 0.37 -12.41
C PHE A 211 -5.75 -0.69 -12.57
N ARG A 212 -6.09 -1.44 -11.52
CA ARG A 212 -7.16 -2.44 -11.53
C ARG A 212 -8.52 -1.82 -11.84
N PHE A 213 -8.80 -0.64 -11.29
CA PHE A 213 -10.06 0.06 -11.57
C PHE A 213 -10.00 0.88 -12.86
N ALA A 214 -8.86 1.46 -13.22
CA ALA A 214 -8.74 2.23 -14.46
C ALA A 214 -8.65 1.37 -15.73
N LEU A 215 -7.99 0.21 -15.67
CA LEU A 215 -7.59 -0.59 -16.85
C LEU A 215 -8.08 -2.04 -16.80
N GLY A 216 -8.72 -2.43 -15.69
CA GLY A 216 -9.16 -3.81 -15.45
C GLY A 216 -8.05 -4.72 -14.91
N PRO A 217 -8.42 -5.93 -14.45
CA PRO A 217 -7.54 -6.82 -13.69
C PRO A 217 -6.36 -7.36 -14.51
N GLY A 218 -6.58 -7.75 -15.76
CA GLY A 218 -5.51 -8.33 -16.60
C GLY A 218 -4.36 -7.34 -16.83
N LYS A 219 -4.69 -6.08 -17.15
CA LYS A 219 -3.68 -5.04 -17.38
C LYS A 219 -3.00 -4.61 -16.08
N ALA A 220 -3.74 -4.50 -14.98
CA ALA A 220 -3.15 -4.21 -13.67
C ALA A 220 -2.15 -5.28 -13.23
N MET A 221 -2.45 -6.56 -13.49
CA MET A 221 -1.54 -7.68 -13.23
C MET A 221 -0.27 -7.63 -14.08
N GLU A 222 -0.39 -7.31 -15.37
CA GLU A 222 0.77 -7.08 -16.25
C GLU A 222 1.65 -5.95 -15.71
N ILE A 223 1.06 -4.80 -15.34
CA ILE A 223 1.79 -3.65 -14.79
C ILE A 223 2.46 -4.00 -13.45
N TYR A 224 1.75 -4.72 -12.58
CA TYR A 224 2.29 -5.13 -11.29
C TYR A 224 3.54 -5.99 -11.46
N ARG A 225 3.43 -7.05 -12.27
CA ARG A 225 4.53 -7.96 -12.56
C ARG A 225 5.68 -7.24 -13.27
N ASP A 226 5.41 -6.59 -14.39
CA ASP A 226 6.47 -6.17 -15.30
C ASP A 226 7.04 -4.77 -14.99
N ALA A 227 6.40 -4.01 -14.10
CA ALA A 227 6.84 -2.66 -13.74
C ALA A 227 6.93 -2.42 -12.22
N LEU A 228 5.87 -2.67 -11.44
CA LEU A 228 5.88 -2.35 -10.00
C LEU A 228 6.81 -3.26 -9.19
N VAL A 229 6.79 -4.57 -9.44
CA VAL A 229 7.64 -5.54 -8.72
C VAL A 229 9.13 -5.22 -8.92
N PRO A 230 9.66 -5.08 -10.16
CA PRO A 230 11.05 -4.71 -10.38
C PRO A 230 11.42 -3.31 -9.86
N ALA A 231 10.45 -2.40 -9.75
CA ALA A 231 10.66 -1.04 -9.27
C ALA A 231 10.89 -0.94 -7.76
N SER A 232 10.68 -2.02 -7.01
CA SER A 232 10.82 -2.02 -5.55
C SER A 232 11.48 -3.31 -5.07
N THR A 233 12.62 -3.18 -4.39
CA THR A 233 13.33 -4.31 -3.78
C THR A 233 12.42 -5.10 -2.81
N PRO A 234 11.64 -4.45 -1.90
CA PRO A 234 10.64 -5.16 -1.10
C PRO A 234 9.61 -5.95 -1.92
N LEU A 235 9.07 -5.39 -3.00
CA LEU A 235 8.10 -6.10 -3.85
C LEU A 235 8.75 -7.25 -4.60
N THR A 236 10.00 -7.08 -5.05
CA THR A 236 10.79 -8.16 -5.65
C THR A 236 11.00 -9.32 -4.68
N LYS A 237 11.39 -9.04 -3.42
CA LYS A 237 11.56 -10.07 -2.38
C LYS A 237 10.26 -10.84 -2.13
N PHE A 238 9.16 -10.12 -1.90
CA PHE A 238 7.83 -10.72 -1.74
C PHE A 238 7.44 -11.58 -2.96
N TRP A 239 7.66 -11.08 -4.17
CA TRP A 239 7.37 -11.85 -5.39
C TRP A 239 8.20 -13.13 -5.47
N GLN A 240 9.47 -13.09 -5.11
CA GLN A 240 10.35 -14.26 -5.13
C GLN A 240 9.93 -15.31 -4.08
N GLU A 241 9.51 -14.89 -2.90
CA GLU A 241 9.10 -15.79 -1.81
C GLU A 241 7.77 -16.48 -2.09
N PHE A 242 6.78 -15.72 -2.59
CA PHE A 242 5.41 -16.22 -2.70
C PHE A 242 5.02 -16.62 -4.14
N CYS A 243 5.67 -16.05 -5.15
CA CYS A 243 5.23 -16.15 -6.55
C CYS A 243 6.21 -16.93 -7.44
N ALA A 244 7.52 -16.87 -7.19
CA ALA A 244 8.51 -17.58 -8.00
C ALA A 244 8.50 -19.12 -7.82
#